data_AF-A0A8K1DCD2-F1
#
_entry.id   AF-A0A8K1DCD2-F1
#
_cell.length_a   1.000
_cell.length_b   1.000
_cell.length_c   1.000
_cell.angle_alpha   90.00
_cell.angle_beta   90.00
_cell.angle_gamma   90.00
#
_symmetry.space_group_name_H-M   'P 1'
#
loop_
_entity.id
_entity.type
_entity.pdbx_description
1 polymer ?
#
loop_
_entity_poly.entity_id
_entity_poly.type
_entity_poly.pdbx_seq_one_letter_code
_entity_poly.pdbx_strand_id
1 'polypeptide(L)'
;MEGSSPPSVFVGSYGYPKVLVGPMVPPVHGNTLVMDLPESWLGKSLEDIVNYRLSLVRGIQAVQIKEPQGRYIESLQELAMSSQSTDSEVEFVKNTRPTLFVDGENAPFGPVGEIKTAKFSNSSSDKNIQKLFYDKDILAQDAVLELYNRGIEVSKIQKCFSIGMFGKNRKLVPTRWSITATDDMISKSMVEQITSFSEIDSCRLFTYEHLGNLYAVILFPSRWMFEMQEAWYDQEGNIGFGSDFEDMKGLSHYPETAGAHFASRLAVAEYLLAANVQAGVMVLREIRPEYAVPGGCLASKRRSQNGAKTKTSHGIHF
;
A
#
# COMPACT_ATOMS: atom_id res chain seq x y z
N MET A 1 -17.70 -14.06 15.85
CA MET A 1 -16.80 -14.57 14.79
C MET A 1 -15.40 -14.56 15.36
N GLU A 2 -14.62 -15.61 15.11
CA GLU A 2 -13.29 -15.77 15.67
C GLU A 2 -12.31 -16.20 14.58
N GLY A 3 -11.05 -15.82 14.74
CA GLY A 3 -9.96 -16.22 13.86
C GLY A 3 -8.68 -15.46 14.15
N SER A 4 -7.58 -15.89 13.55
CA SER A 4 -6.29 -15.22 13.66
C SER A 4 -6.22 -14.10 12.62
N SER A 5 -6.40 -12.86 13.05
CA SER A 5 -6.30 -11.67 12.19
C SER A 5 -4.85 -11.41 11.78
N PRO A 6 -4.54 -11.18 10.50
CA PRO A 6 -3.29 -10.52 10.17
C PRO A 6 -3.24 -9.11 10.81
N PRO A 7 -2.06 -8.47 10.88
CA PRO A 7 -1.87 -7.05 11.25
C PRO A 7 -2.54 -6.12 10.24
N SER A 8 -3.86 -6.16 10.22
CA SER A 8 -4.68 -5.74 9.10
C SER A 8 -5.84 -4.89 9.58
N VAL A 9 -5.78 -3.61 9.21
CA VAL A 9 -6.73 -2.58 9.58
C VAL A 9 -7.13 -1.81 8.33
N PHE A 10 -8.38 -1.35 8.30
CA PHE A 10 -8.92 -0.59 7.19
C PHE A 10 -9.53 0.72 7.69
N VAL A 11 -9.32 1.79 6.93
CA VAL A 11 -9.95 3.10 7.11
C VAL A 11 -10.62 3.49 5.79
N GLY A 12 -11.94 3.53 5.79
CA GLY A 12 -12.74 3.92 4.64
C GLY A 12 -12.65 5.41 4.34
N SER A 13 -12.93 5.79 3.09
CA SER A 13 -13.05 7.19 2.67
C SER A 13 -14.49 7.70 2.65
N TYR A 14 -15.47 6.80 2.65
CA TYR A 14 -16.89 7.16 2.59
C TYR A 14 -17.33 7.84 3.89
N GLY A 15 -18.06 8.95 3.78
CA GLY A 15 -18.55 9.72 4.94
C GLY A 15 -17.54 10.69 5.56
N TYR A 16 -16.37 10.90 4.93
CA TYR A 16 -15.34 11.84 5.41
C TYR A 16 -15.93 13.21 5.79
N PRO A 17 -15.61 13.77 6.98
CA PRO A 17 -14.55 13.39 7.91
C PRO A 17 -14.91 12.32 8.96
N LYS A 18 -16.12 11.73 8.91
CA LYS A 18 -16.51 10.61 9.77
C LYS A 18 -16.38 9.30 9.00
N VAL A 19 -15.31 8.58 9.25
CA VAL A 19 -14.88 7.42 8.45
C VAL A 19 -15.25 6.10 9.14
N LEU A 20 -15.40 5.05 8.34
CA LEU A 20 -15.59 3.69 8.84
C LEU A 20 -14.23 3.01 9.03
N VAL A 21 -13.99 2.47 10.22
CA VAL A 21 -12.70 1.89 10.60
C VAL A 21 -12.89 0.55 11.28
N GLY A 22 -12.00 -0.40 11.00
CA GLY A 22 -11.90 -1.62 11.77
C GLY A 22 -10.93 -2.67 11.26
N PRO A 23 -10.91 -3.85 11.90
CA PRO A 23 -9.99 -4.92 11.59
C PRO A 23 -10.47 -5.71 10.38
N MET A 24 -9.55 -6.47 9.78
CA MET A 24 -9.87 -7.46 8.76
C MET A 24 -9.55 -8.85 9.31
N VAL A 25 -10.58 -9.60 9.70
CA VAL A 25 -10.46 -10.87 10.41
C VAL A 25 -10.95 -12.02 9.53
N PRO A 26 -10.14 -13.06 9.29
CA PRO A 26 -10.59 -14.22 8.55
C PRO A 26 -11.21 -15.27 9.49
N PRO A 27 -12.14 -16.14 9.03
CA PRO A 27 -12.73 -17.21 9.84
C PRO A 27 -11.80 -18.44 9.96
N VAL A 28 -10.49 -18.22 10.11
CA VAL A 28 -9.49 -19.28 10.23
C VAL A 28 -8.46 -18.91 11.29
N HIS A 29 -7.90 -19.93 11.96
CA HIS A 29 -6.82 -19.76 12.93
C HIS A 29 -5.46 -20.16 12.35
N GLY A 30 -4.39 -19.59 12.90
CA GLY A 30 -3.00 -19.88 12.53
C GLY A 30 -2.30 -18.70 11.86
N ASN A 31 -1.32 -19.00 11.02
CA ASN A 31 -0.54 -17.96 10.33
C ASN A 31 -1.29 -17.43 9.10
N THR A 32 -1.95 -16.30 9.28
CA THR A 32 -2.73 -15.57 8.27
C THR A 32 -2.00 -14.34 7.74
N LEU A 33 -0.72 -14.13 8.08
CA LEU A 33 0.07 -12.98 7.63
C LEU A 33 0.04 -12.83 6.10
N VAL A 34 0.14 -13.96 5.40
CA VAL A 34 0.09 -14.00 3.93
C VAL A 34 -1.22 -13.42 3.39
N MET A 35 -2.31 -13.36 4.14
CA MET A 35 -3.60 -12.89 3.62
C MET A 35 -3.67 -11.37 3.41
N ASP A 36 -2.76 -10.61 4.04
CA ASP A 36 -2.72 -9.14 3.92
C ASP A 36 -1.27 -8.61 3.93
N LEU A 37 -0.35 -9.36 3.30
CA LEU A 37 1.05 -8.96 3.11
C LEU A 37 1.38 -9.03 1.61
N PRO A 38 1.09 -7.96 0.83
CA PRO A 38 1.33 -7.90 -0.61
C PRO A 38 2.77 -8.27 -1.02
N GLU A 39 3.74 -7.94 -0.17
CA GLU A 39 5.16 -8.29 -0.33
C GLU A 39 5.42 -9.80 -0.42
N SER A 40 4.48 -10.62 0.06
CA SER A 40 4.55 -12.09 0.04
C SER A 40 3.73 -12.75 -1.09
N TRP A 41 3.00 -11.97 -1.89
CA TRP A 41 2.13 -12.49 -2.95
C TRP A 41 2.85 -12.78 -4.26
N LEU A 42 4.13 -12.44 -4.37
CA LEU A 42 4.92 -12.77 -5.56
C LEU A 42 4.95 -14.29 -5.79
N GLY A 43 4.54 -14.70 -6.99
CA GLY A 43 4.45 -16.12 -7.39
C GLY A 43 3.21 -16.84 -6.87
N LYS A 44 2.26 -16.13 -6.24
CA LYS A 44 0.91 -16.65 -5.96
C LYS A 44 0.00 -16.51 -7.17
N SER A 45 -0.99 -17.37 -7.27
CA SER A 45 -2.00 -17.28 -8.33
C SER A 45 -2.98 -16.13 -8.05
N LEU A 46 -3.64 -15.63 -9.10
CA LEU A 46 -4.74 -14.66 -8.93
C LEU A 46 -5.85 -15.23 -8.03
N GLU A 47 -6.15 -16.51 -8.18
CA GLU A 47 -7.13 -17.22 -7.35
C GLU A 47 -6.75 -17.19 -5.88
N ASP A 48 -5.49 -17.46 -5.53
CA ASP A 48 -4.99 -17.38 -4.16
C ASP A 48 -5.18 -15.96 -3.59
N ILE A 49 -4.79 -14.94 -4.35
CA ILE A 49 -4.86 -13.53 -3.94
C ILE A 49 -6.32 -13.12 -3.72
N VAL A 50 -7.21 -13.47 -4.65
CA VAL A 50 -8.65 -13.25 -4.55
C VAL A 50 -9.20 -13.93 -3.30
N ASN A 51 -8.85 -15.19 -3.07
CA ASN A 51 -9.29 -15.96 -1.91
C ASN A 51 -8.80 -15.34 -0.60
N TYR A 52 -7.56 -14.86 -0.54
CA TYR A 52 -7.06 -14.12 0.63
C TYR A 52 -7.93 -12.90 0.93
N ARG A 53 -8.23 -12.08 -0.09
CA ARG A 53 -8.99 -10.84 0.06
C ARG A 53 -10.47 -11.06 0.40
N LEU A 54 -11.09 -12.06 -0.21
CA LEU A 54 -12.50 -12.40 0.03
C LEU A 54 -12.72 -13.06 1.40
N SER A 55 -11.72 -13.78 1.91
CA SER A 55 -11.79 -14.44 3.21
C SER A 55 -11.69 -13.46 4.39
N LEU A 56 -11.18 -12.25 4.16
CA LEU A 56 -11.04 -11.22 5.19
C LEU A 56 -12.37 -10.50 5.43
N VAL A 57 -13.02 -10.82 6.56
CA VAL A 57 -14.26 -10.15 6.98
C VAL A 57 -13.90 -8.80 7.61
N ARG A 58 -14.51 -7.74 7.09
CA ARG A 58 -14.28 -6.37 7.53
C ARG A 58 -15.25 -6.01 8.65
N GLY A 59 -14.69 -5.73 9.82
CA GLY A 59 -15.42 -5.04 10.87
C GLY A 59 -15.41 -3.53 10.61
N ILE A 60 -16.56 -2.87 10.74
CA ILE A 60 -16.66 -1.43 10.60
C ILE A 60 -17.29 -0.77 11.84
N GLN A 61 -16.70 0.35 12.25
CA GLN A 61 -17.25 1.27 13.24
C GLN A 61 -16.96 2.70 12.79
N ALA A 62 -17.94 3.61 12.95
CA ALA A 62 -17.79 4.99 12.53
C ALA A 62 -17.01 5.81 13.56
N VAL A 63 -15.94 6.48 13.12
CA VAL A 63 -15.04 7.28 13.97
C VAL A 63 -14.70 8.60 13.29
N GLN A 64 -14.53 9.67 14.07
CA GLN A 64 -14.08 10.96 13.57
C GLN A 64 -12.55 10.95 13.34
N ILE A 65 -12.09 11.41 12.19
CA ILE A 65 -10.66 11.35 11.84
C ILE A 65 -9.72 12.08 12.81
N LYS A 66 -10.21 13.14 13.47
CA LYS A 66 -9.42 13.99 14.39
C LYS A 66 -9.29 13.38 15.78
N GLU A 67 -9.98 12.27 16.04
CA GLU A 67 -10.00 11.58 17.32
C GLU A 67 -9.39 10.18 17.16
N PRO A 68 -8.08 10.04 16.84
CA PRO A 68 -7.42 8.74 16.75
C PRO A 68 -7.09 8.18 18.16
N GLN A 69 -8.04 8.30 19.09
CA GLN A 69 -7.88 7.97 20.50
C GLN A 69 -9.07 7.13 20.98
N GLY A 70 -8.88 6.45 22.11
CA GLY A 70 -9.91 5.63 22.73
C GLY A 70 -9.66 4.14 22.50
N ARG A 71 -10.18 3.33 23.45
CA ARG A 71 -9.85 1.91 23.57
C ARG A 71 -9.97 1.11 22.27
N TYR A 72 -10.97 1.42 21.43
CA TYR A 72 -11.16 0.73 20.16
C TYR A 72 -10.07 1.10 19.13
N ILE A 73 -9.71 2.38 18.99
CA ILE A 73 -8.64 2.77 18.06
C ILE A 73 -7.27 2.31 18.57
N GLU A 74 -7.04 2.38 19.88
CA GLU A 74 -5.81 1.88 20.52
C GLU A 74 -5.63 0.37 20.27
N SER A 75 -6.70 -0.42 20.37
CA SER A 75 -6.62 -1.86 20.09
C SER A 75 -6.37 -2.16 18.61
N LEU A 76 -6.88 -1.34 17.69
CA LEU A 76 -6.52 -1.42 16.27
C LEU A 76 -5.07 -0.99 16.01
N GLN A 77 -4.56 0.00 16.73
CA GLN A 77 -3.16 0.41 16.64
C GLN A 77 -2.23 -0.72 17.12
N GLU A 78 -2.57 -1.39 18.22
CA GLU A 78 -1.86 -2.58 18.70
C GLU A 78 -1.89 -3.71 17.66
N LEU A 79 -3.06 -3.99 17.06
CA LEU A 79 -3.19 -4.96 15.99
C LEU A 79 -2.29 -4.61 14.78
N ALA A 80 -2.28 -3.34 14.36
CA ALA A 80 -1.46 -2.87 13.24
C ALA A 80 0.05 -2.96 13.53
N MET A 81 0.46 -2.78 14.79
CA MET A 81 1.86 -2.92 15.23
C MET A 81 2.34 -4.36 15.29
N SER A 82 1.42 -5.32 15.40
CA SER A 82 1.75 -6.74 15.57
C SER A 82 2.71 -7.23 14.47
N SER A 83 3.69 -8.04 14.85
CA SER A 83 4.56 -8.76 13.92
C SER A 83 4.00 -10.11 13.49
N GLN A 84 2.92 -10.59 14.10
CA GLN A 84 2.33 -11.90 13.87
C GLN A 84 0.81 -11.82 13.70
N SER A 85 0.20 -12.91 13.22
CA SER A 85 -1.25 -13.06 13.27
C SER A 85 -1.71 -13.06 14.72
N THR A 86 -2.75 -12.29 15.01
CA THR A 86 -3.30 -12.06 16.36
C THR A 86 -4.65 -12.74 16.46
N ASP A 87 -4.86 -13.56 17.48
CA ASP A 87 -6.19 -14.15 17.71
C ASP A 87 -7.19 -13.05 18.07
N SER A 88 -8.31 -13.05 17.36
CA SER A 88 -9.29 -11.98 17.35
C SER A 88 -10.70 -12.54 17.47
N GLU A 89 -11.49 -11.94 18.37
CA GLU A 89 -12.91 -12.20 18.51
C GLU A 89 -13.68 -10.92 18.12
N VAL A 90 -14.56 -11.03 17.14
CA VAL A 90 -15.41 -9.92 16.68
C VAL A 90 -16.88 -10.34 16.77
N GLU A 91 -17.65 -9.58 17.54
CA GLU A 91 -19.10 -9.68 17.61
C GLU A 91 -19.72 -8.58 16.74
N PHE A 92 -20.63 -8.95 15.85
CA PHE A 92 -21.32 -8.00 14.96
C PHE A 92 -22.73 -7.70 15.48
N VAL A 93 -23.22 -6.48 15.21
CA VAL A 93 -24.59 -6.07 15.57
C VAL A 93 -25.63 -6.89 14.79
N LYS A 94 -25.32 -7.22 13.53
CA LYS A 94 -26.12 -8.05 12.62
C LYS A 94 -25.19 -8.99 11.86
N ASN A 95 -25.77 -10.00 11.21
CA ASN A 95 -25.01 -10.85 10.29
C ASN A 95 -24.26 -10.01 9.25
N THR A 96 -23.05 -10.44 8.94
CA THR A 96 -22.23 -9.80 7.91
C THR A 96 -22.93 -9.89 6.56
N ARG A 97 -22.75 -8.85 5.75
CA ARG A 97 -23.32 -8.78 4.41
C ARG A 97 -22.20 -9.03 3.40
N PRO A 98 -22.42 -9.85 2.36
CA PRO A 98 -21.47 -9.96 1.27
C PRO A 98 -21.31 -8.58 0.60
N THR A 99 -20.09 -8.23 0.23
CA THR A 99 -19.84 -7.02 -0.55
C THR A 99 -20.21 -7.34 -2.00
N LEU A 100 -21.29 -6.76 -2.52
CA LEU A 100 -21.76 -6.98 -3.91
C LEU A 100 -20.98 -6.15 -4.95
N PHE A 101 -19.97 -5.39 -4.53
CA PHE A 101 -19.16 -4.55 -5.42
C PHE A 101 -17.83 -5.23 -5.72
N VAL A 102 -17.78 -5.90 -6.87
CA VAL A 102 -16.55 -6.08 -7.64
C VAL A 102 -16.53 -4.94 -8.63
N ASP A 103 -15.86 -3.86 -8.28
CA ASP A 103 -15.56 -2.80 -9.23
C ASP A 103 -14.22 -3.16 -9.89
N GLY A 104 -14.13 -3.01 -11.22
CA GLY A 104 -12.94 -3.39 -12.01
C GLY A 104 -11.68 -2.60 -11.64
N GLU A 105 -11.80 -1.61 -10.76
CA GLU A 105 -10.70 -0.78 -10.25
C GLU A 105 -10.25 -1.15 -8.82
N ASN A 106 -11.03 -1.92 -8.06
CA ASN A 106 -10.73 -2.22 -6.65
C ASN A 106 -10.56 -3.72 -6.37
N ALA A 107 -9.61 -4.05 -5.50
CA ALA A 107 -9.47 -5.40 -4.96
C ALA A 107 -10.81 -5.88 -4.34
N PRO A 108 -11.18 -7.15 -4.54
CA PRO A 108 -12.45 -7.66 -4.09
C PRO A 108 -12.43 -7.66 -2.57
N PHE A 109 -13.53 -7.24 -1.97
CA PHE A 109 -13.59 -7.15 -0.53
C PHE A 109 -14.44 -8.27 0.05
N GLY A 110 -13.93 -8.89 1.12
CA GLY A 110 -14.71 -9.83 1.91
C GLY A 110 -15.95 -9.18 2.56
N PRO A 111 -16.80 -10.01 3.20
CA PRO A 111 -18.02 -9.56 3.86
C PRO A 111 -17.79 -8.42 4.85
N VAL A 112 -18.80 -7.57 5.04
CA VAL A 112 -18.74 -6.42 5.95
C VAL A 112 -19.79 -6.52 7.05
N GLY A 113 -19.43 -6.16 8.28
CA GLY A 113 -20.35 -6.13 9.42
C GLY A 113 -20.05 -4.99 10.39
N GLU A 114 -21.10 -4.37 10.92
CA GLU A 114 -20.97 -3.37 11.99
C GLU A 114 -20.57 -4.04 13.30
N ILE A 115 -19.49 -3.56 13.91
CA ILE A 115 -18.92 -4.16 15.12
C ILE A 115 -19.75 -3.75 16.34
N LYS A 116 -20.09 -4.74 17.17
CA LYS A 116 -20.63 -4.54 18.52
C LYS A 116 -19.51 -4.60 19.56
N THR A 117 -18.66 -5.62 19.49
CA THR A 117 -17.44 -5.74 20.31
C THR A 117 -16.32 -6.36 19.49
N ALA A 118 -15.09 -5.94 19.75
CA ALA A 118 -13.88 -6.53 19.16
C ALA A 118 -12.83 -6.70 20.25
N LYS A 119 -12.28 -7.90 20.36
CA LYS A 119 -11.20 -8.24 21.28
C LYS A 119 -10.05 -8.82 20.48
N PHE A 120 -8.85 -8.36 20.79
CA PHE A 120 -7.62 -8.84 20.19
C PHE A 120 -6.74 -9.36 21.31
N SER A 121 -6.17 -10.55 21.12
CA SER A 121 -5.16 -11.09 22.03
C SER A 121 -3.89 -10.23 22.01
N ASN A 122 -3.14 -10.26 23.10
CA ASN A 122 -1.84 -9.58 23.14
C ASN A 122 -0.89 -10.25 22.15
N SER A 123 -0.35 -9.45 21.23
CA SER A 123 0.59 -9.90 20.21
C SER A 123 1.94 -9.20 20.39
N SER A 124 2.99 -9.79 19.84
CA SER A 124 4.30 -9.16 19.85
C SER A 124 4.31 -7.97 18.89
N SER A 125 4.39 -6.76 19.41
CA SER A 125 4.55 -5.55 18.61
C SER A 125 5.95 -5.43 18.02
N ASP A 126 6.05 -4.87 16.80
CA ASP A 126 7.33 -4.48 16.24
C ASP A 126 7.94 -3.32 17.04
N LYS A 127 9.12 -3.53 17.63
CA LYS A 127 9.79 -2.54 18.49
C LYS A 127 10.10 -1.23 17.77
N ASN A 128 10.38 -1.28 16.46
CA ASN A 128 10.67 -0.07 15.69
C ASN A 128 9.40 0.77 15.52
N ILE A 129 8.29 0.13 15.16
CA ILE A 129 7.00 0.80 15.02
C ILE A 129 6.53 1.34 16.37
N GLN A 130 6.64 0.52 17.42
CA GLN A 130 6.24 0.90 18.77
C GLN A 130 7.01 2.12 19.27
N LYS A 131 8.34 2.17 19.04
CA LYS A 131 9.17 3.32 19.41
C LYS A 131 8.65 4.62 18.77
N LEU A 132 8.38 4.60 17.47
CA LEU A 132 7.88 5.77 16.74
C LEU A 132 6.42 6.11 17.08
N PHE A 133 5.62 5.11 17.44
CA PHE A 133 4.27 5.33 17.92
C PHE A 133 4.25 6.09 19.26
N TYR A 134 5.21 5.86 20.15
CA TYR A 134 5.30 6.61 21.41
C TYR A 134 6.02 7.96 21.27
N ASP A 135 6.78 8.16 20.20
CA ASP A 135 7.36 9.47 19.87
C ASP A 135 6.28 10.44 19.37
N LYS A 136 5.95 11.44 20.20
CA LYS A 136 4.92 12.44 19.89
C LYS A 136 5.47 13.66 19.14
N ASP A 137 6.80 13.79 19.06
CA ASP A 137 7.47 14.95 18.47
C ASP A 137 7.96 14.69 17.04
N ILE A 138 8.04 13.42 16.62
CA ILE A 138 8.44 13.07 15.27
C ILE A 138 7.43 13.56 14.21
N LEU A 139 7.94 14.06 13.08
CA LEU A 139 7.10 14.34 11.92
C LEU A 139 6.67 13.03 11.24
N ALA A 140 5.50 13.03 10.61
CA ALA A 140 4.97 11.81 10.00
C ALA A 140 5.86 11.29 8.86
N GLN A 141 6.45 12.22 8.09
CA GLN A 141 7.40 11.90 7.02
C GLN A 141 8.66 11.24 7.57
N ASP A 142 9.27 11.81 8.61
CA ASP A 142 10.48 11.25 9.23
C ASP A 142 10.23 9.84 9.79
N ALA A 143 9.08 9.63 10.42
CA ALA A 143 8.70 8.31 10.94
C ALA A 143 8.57 7.26 9.82
N VAL A 144 7.90 7.62 8.71
CA VAL A 144 7.74 6.76 7.53
C VAL A 144 9.12 6.40 6.94
N LEU A 145 9.98 7.40 6.74
CA LEU A 145 11.32 7.20 6.19
C LEU A 145 12.20 6.35 7.12
N GLU A 146 12.14 6.56 8.43
CA GLU A 146 12.89 5.77 9.40
C GLU A 146 12.48 4.29 9.36
N LEU A 147 11.18 3.98 9.35
CA LEU A 147 10.69 2.59 9.27
C LEU A 147 11.09 1.94 7.95
N TYR A 148 10.95 2.67 6.86
CA TYR A 148 11.33 2.20 5.54
C TYR A 148 12.83 1.88 5.47
N ASN A 149 13.67 2.78 5.98
CA ASN A 149 15.13 2.58 6.02
C ASN A 149 15.52 1.40 6.92
N ARG A 150 14.83 1.18 8.04
CA ARG A 150 14.99 0.01 8.91
C ARG A 150 14.51 -1.30 8.28
N GLY A 151 13.81 -1.25 7.15
CA GLY A 151 13.40 -2.42 6.38
C GLY A 151 12.06 -3.02 6.80
N ILE A 152 11.21 -2.22 7.44
CA ILE A 152 9.81 -2.57 7.63
C ILE A 152 9.10 -2.53 6.27
N GLU A 153 8.22 -3.50 6.04
CA GLU A 153 7.44 -3.62 4.81
C GLU A 153 6.55 -2.39 4.59
N VAL A 154 6.51 -1.87 3.36
CA VAL A 154 5.78 -0.65 3.02
C VAL A 154 4.28 -0.79 3.33
N SER A 155 3.68 -1.96 3.05
CA SER A 155 2.26 -2.21 3.37
C SER A 155 1.97 -2.10 4.86
N LYS A 156 2.92 -2.46 5.73
CA LYS A 156 2.79 -2.32 7.18
C LYS A 156 2.88 -0.85 7.60
N ILE A 157 3.83 -0.10 7.02
CA ILE A 157 3.97 1.34 7.25
C ILE A 157 2.68 2.08 6.85
N GLN A 158 2.12 1.76 5.68
CA GLN A 158 0.86 2.31 5.17
C GLN A 158 -0.32 2.04 6.11
N LYS A 159 -0.42 0.85 6.70
CA LYS A 159 -1.49 0.52 7.67
C LYS A 159 -1.35 1.31 8.97
N CYS A 160 -0.14 1.37 9.51
CA CYS A 160 0.15 2.16 10.72
C CYS A 160 -0.11 3.65 10.50
N PHE A 161 0.28 4.19 9.33
CA PHE A 161 0.00 5.57 8.95
C PHE A 161 -1.51 5.83 8.83
N SER A 162 -2.25 4.88 8.24
CA SER A 162 -3.71 4.98 8.05
C SER A 162 -4.47 5.10 9.37
N ILE A 163 -4.07 4.34 10.39
CA ILE A 163 -4.68 4.38 11.73
C ILE A 163 -4.10 5.50 12.64
N GLY A 164 -3.41 6.47 12.03
CA GLY A 164 -3.00 7.71 12.70
C GLY A 164 -1.88 7.51 13.71
N MET A 165 -0.95 6.58 13.49
CA MET A 165 0.10 6.27 14.46
C MET A 165 1.27 7.25 14.47
N PHE A 166 1.52 7.96 13.37
CA PHE A 166 2.72 8.77 13.19
C PHE A 166 2.41 10.26 13.04
N GLY A 167 3.36 11.10 13.45
CA GLY A 167 3.27 12.56 13.36
C GLY A 167 2.82 13.25 14.65
N LYS A 168 3.01 14.57 14.69
CA LYS A 168 2.57 15.47 15.77
C LYS A 168 1.04 15.61 15.82
N ASN A 169 0.42 15.86 14.66
CA ASN A 169 -1.03 16.03 14.50
C ASN A 169 -1.64 14.75 13.94
N ARG A 170 -1.74 13.73 14.79
CA ARG A 170 -2.24 12.41 14.41
C ARG A 170 -3.71 12.49 14.02
N LYS A 171 -4.04 11.83 12.91
CA LYS A 171 -5.40 11.70 12.39
C LYS A 171 -5.53 10.39 11.64
N LEU A 172 -6.75 9.85 11.61
CA LEU A 172 -7.05 8.72 10.75
C LEU A 172 -7.02 9.18 9.29
N VAL A 173 -6.37 8.39 8.44
CA VAL A 173 -6.23 8.66 7.00
C VAL A 173 -6.82 7.47 6.26
N PRO A 174 -7.79 7.69 5.35
CA PRO A 174 -8.30 6.63 4.49
C PRO A 174 -7.19 5.80 3.86
N THR A 175 -7.34 4.48 3.85
CA THR A 175 -6.26 3.55 3.46
C THR A 175 -5.72 3.85 2.07
N ARG A 176 -6.57 4.22 1.11
CA ARG A 176 -6.15 4.65 -0.23
C ARG A 176 -5.21 5.85 -0.21
N TRP A 177 -5.54 6.87 0.58
CA TRP A 177 -4.69 8.06 0.71
C TRP A 177 -3.41 7.76 1.51
N SER A 178 -3.47 6.82 2.46
CA SER A 178 -2.31 6.36 3.21
C SER A 178 -1.26 5.69 2.31
N ILE A 179 -1.72 4.83 1.39
CA ILE A 179 -0.88 4.19 0.36
C ILE A 179 -0.15 5.26 -0.45
N THR A 180 -0.90 6.15 -1.11
CA THR A 180 -0.31 7.17 -1.97
C THR A 180 0.60 8.14 -1.21
N ALA A 181 0.23 8.52 0.01
CA ALA A 181 1.02 9.45 0.82
C ALA A 181 2.33 8.82 1.32
N THR A 182 2.29 7.54 1.70
CA THR A 182 3.49 6.81 2.13
C THR A 182 4.46 6.66 0.96
N ASP A 183 3.96 6.23 -0.20
CA ASP A 183 4.78 6.04 -1.39
C ASP A 183 5.38 7.37 -1.87
N ASP A 184 4.60 8.46 -1.83
CA ASP A 184 5.06 9.81 -2.15
C ASP A 184 6.19 10.28 -1.22
N MET A 185 6.02 10.13 0.10
CA MET A 185 7.03 10.52 1.09
C MET A 185 8.35 9.78 0.89
N ILE A 186 8.29 8.47 0.66
CA ILE A 186 9.48 7.63 0.47
C ILE A 186 10.17 8.01 -0.84
N SER A 187 9.41 8.03 -1.94
CA SER A 187 9.96 8.29 -3.26
C SER A 187 10.53 9.71 -3.40
N LYS A 188 9.91 10.74 -2.81
CA LYS A 188 10.47 12.12 -2.80
C LYS A 188 11.85 12.17 -2.14
N SER A 189 12.02 11.52 -1.00
CA SER A 189 13.31 11.47 -0.31
C SER A 189 14.40 10.76 -1.13
N MET A 190 14.03 9.76 -1.95
CA MET A 190 14.95 9.11 -2.86
C MET A 190 15.29 9.99 -4.06
N VAL A 191 14.29 10.66 -4.64
CA VAL A 191 14.49 11.57 -5.77
C VAL A 191 15.47 12.67 -5.41
N GLU A 192 15.32 13.29 -4.24
CA GLU A 192 16.27 14.30 -3.74
C GLU A 192 17.73 13.80 -3.78
N GLN A 193 17.97 12.54 -3.43
CA GLN A 193 19.30 11.92 -3.48
C GLN A 193 19.75 11.63 -4.92
N ILE A 194 18.86 11.08 -5.75
CA ILE A 194 19.15 10.70 -7.15
C ILE A 194 19.63 11.89 -7.97
N THR A 195 19.13 13.09 -7.68
CA THR A 195 19.47 14.30 -8.43
C THR A 195 20.93 14.73 -8.30
N SER A 196 21.63 14.19 -7.29
CA SER A 196 23.08 14.40 -7.10
C SER A 196 23.96 13.45 -7.91
N PHE A 197 23.38 12.43 -8.54
CA PHE A 197 24.11 11.43 -9.31
C PHE A 197 24.33 11.81 -10.78
N SER A 198 25.27 11.13 -11.42
CA SER A 198 25.52 11.23 -12.85
C SER A 198 24.38 10.63 -13.66
N GLU A 199 24.06 11.26 -14.79
CA GLU A 199 23.06 10.76 -15.74
C GLU A 199 23.50 9.42 -16.36
N ILE A 200 22.54 8.59 -16.73
CA ILE A 200 22.80 7.37 -17.51
C ILE A 200 23.39 7.71 -18.88
N ASP A 201 24.22 6.82 -19.40
CA ASP A 201 24.93 6.95 -20.67
C ASP A 201 24.11 6.49 -21.88
N SER A 202 23.09 5.67 -21.65
CA SER A 202 22.35 4.94 -22.66
C SER A 202 20.91 4.69 -22.24
N CYS A 203 20.00 4.63 -23.22
CA CYS A 203 18.62 4.30 -22.95
C CYS A 203 18.48 2.83 -22.50
N ARG A 204 17.61 2.59 -21.52
CA ARG A 204 17.32 1.25 -21.01
C ARG A 204 15.81 1.02 -21.06
N LEU A 205 15.40 -0.18 -21.49
CA LEU A 205 14.00 -0.60 -21.53
C LEU A 205 13.83 -1.81 -20.61
N PHE A 206 12.86 -1.72 -19.72
CA PHE A 206 12.41 -2.79 -18.86
C PHE A 206 10.96 -3.10 -19.18
N THR A 207 10.61 -4.38 -19.26
CA THR A 207 9.24 -4.82 -19.46
C THR A 207 8.84 -5.77 -18.35
N TYR A 208 7.59 -5.66 -17.93
CA TYR A 208 7.01 -6.55 -16.95
C TYR A 208 5.55 -6.82 -17.31
N GLU A 209 5.13 -8.07 -17.18
CA GLU A 209 3.75 -8.47 -17.42
C GLU A 209 3.30 -9.40 -16.31
N HIS A 210 2.16 -9.07 -15.71
CA HIS A 210 1.56 -9.92 -14.70
C HIS A 210 0.04 -9.78 -14.69
N LEU A 211 -0.65 -10.91 -14.86
CA LEU A 211 -2.12 -11.00 -14.77
C LEU A 211 -2.88 -10.05 -15.70
N GLY A 212 -2.32 -9.71 -16.88
CA GLY A 212 -2.93 -8.75 -17.80
C GLY A 212 -2.58 -7.29 -17.52
N ASN A 213 -1.71 -7.03 -16.54
CA ASN A 213 -1.14 -5.71 -16.29
C ASN A 213 0.29 -5.68 -16.86
N LEU A 214 0.48 -4.91 -17.92
CA LEU A 214 1.74 -4.77 -18.65
C LEU A 214 2.38 -3.42 -18.37
N TYR A 215 3.67 -3.43 -18.06
CA TYR A 215 4.50 -2.26 -17.83
C TYR A 215 5.65 -2.25 -18.82
N ALA A 216 5.91 -1.10 -19.42
CA ALA A 216 7.16 -0.78 -20.10
C ALA A 216 7.76 0.45 -19.44
N VAL A 217 8.98 0.31 -18.91
CA VAL A 217 9.72 1.40 -18.28
C VAL A 217 10.93 1.75 -19.10
N ILE A 218 10.97 2.99 -19.56
CA ILE A 218 12.01 3.53 -20.41
C ILE A 218 12.80 4.53 -19.59
N LEU A 219 14.10 4.28 -19.42
CA LEU A 219 15.06 5.22 -18.86
C LEU A 219 15.85 5.83 -20.02
N PHE A 220 16.04 7.15 -20.02
CA PHE A 220 16.84 7.84 -21.02
C PHE A 220 17.76 8.90 -20.39
N PRO A 221 18.89 9.23 -21.04
CA PRO A 221 19.84 10.24 -20.55
C PRO A 221 19.16 11.61 -20.39
N SER A 222 18.91 11.99 -19.14
CA SER A 222 18.34 13.27 -18.76
C SER A 222 18.47 13.44 -17.25
N ARG A 223 18.29 14.68 -16.78
CA ARG A 223 17.99 14.96 -15.38
C ARG A 223 16.67 14.32 -14.97
N TRP A 224 16.46 14.18 -13.66
CA TRP A 224 15.22 13.60 -13.13
C TRP A 224 13.97 14.28 -13.72
N MET A 225 13.16 13.46 -14.36
CA MET A 225 11.83 13.74 -14.86
C MET A 225 11.10 12.40 -14.89
N PHE A 226 9.84 12.38 -14.51
CA PHE A 226 9.05 11.16 -14.42
C PHE A 226 7.71 11.38 -15.12
N GLU A 227 7.40 10.52 -16.06
CA GLU A 227 6.12 10.47 -16.74
C GLU A 227 5.52 9.08 -16.58
N MET A 228 4.22 9.03 -16.28
CA MET A 228 3.45 7.80 -16.34
C MET A 228 2.24 7.99 -17.25
N GLN A 229 2.08 7.07 -18.18
CA GLN A 229 0.89 6.93 -19.01
C GLN A 229 0.23 5.60 -18.71
N GLU A 230 -1.07 5.62 -18.50
CA GLU A 230 -1.90 4.45 -18.24
C GLU A 230 -3.00 4.34 -19.30
N ALA A 231 -3.18 3.13 -19.83
CA ALA A 231 -4.31 2.77 -20.66
C ALA A 231 -5.09 1.63 -19.99
N TRP A 232 -6.41 1.76 -19.91
CA TRP A 232 -7.29 0.75 -19.35
C TRP A 232 -8.51 0.52 -20.24
N TYR A 233 -9.02 -0.71 -20.24
CA TYR A 233 -10.25 -1.05 -20.94
C TYR A 233 -11.46 -0.90 -20.01
N ASP A 234 -12.50 -0.21 -20.45
CA ASP A 234 -13.78 -0.19 -19.75
C ASP A 234 -14.58 -1.49 -19.98
N GLN A 235 -15.73 -1.61 -19.31
CA GLN A 235 -16.60 -2.79 -19.43
C GLN A 235 -17.20 -2.96 -20.84
N GLU A 236 -17.20 -1.91 -21.66
CA GLU A 236 -17.71 -1.89 -23.03
C GLU A 236 -16.59 -2.17 -24.05
N GLY A 237 -15.33 -2.27 -23.59
CA GLY A 237 -14.14 -2.51 -24.40
C GLY A 237 -13.51 -1.24 -24.99
N ASN A 238 -13.94 -0.05 -24.59
CA ASN A 238 -13.30 1.21 -24.98
C ASN A 238 -12.03 1.43 -24.15
N ILE A 239 -11.06 2.14 -24.73
CA ILE A 239 -9.77 2.41 -24.09
C ILE A 239 -9.82 3.82 -23.46
N GLY A 240 -9.68 3.88 -22.14
CA GLY A 240 -9.38 5.09 -21.40
C GLY A 240 -7.87 5.33 -21.34
N PHE A 241 -7.47 6.60 -21.26
CA PHE A 241 -6.09 7.02 -21.10
C PHE A 241 -5.96 8.02 -19.96
N GLY A 242 -4.89 7.90 -19.18
CA GLY A 242 -4.47 8.86 -18.17
C GLY A 242 -2.98 9.10 -18.28
N SER A 243 -2.55 10.33 -18.05
CA SER A 243 -1.13 10.68 -18.12
C SER A 243 -0.78 11.72 -17.08
N ASP A 244 0.31 11.48 -16.36
CA ASP A 244 0.83 12.39 -15.37
C ASP A 244 2.34 12.58 -15.58
N PHE A 245 2.77 13.83 -15.42
CA PHE A 245 4.16 14.22 -15.60
C PHE A 245 4.62 15.05 -14.40
N GLU A 246 5.83 14.75 -13.92
CA GLU A 246 6.54 15.60 -12.97
C GLU A 246 8.01 15.79 -13.31
N ASP A 247 8.48 16.99 -12.99
CA ASP A 247 9.89 17.34 -13.03
C ASP A 247 10.45 17.45 -11.60
N MET A 248 11.58 18.13 -11.45
CA MET A 248 12.23 18.39 -10.16
C MET A 248 11.33 19.08 -9.12
N LYS A 249 10.31 19.82 -9.56
CA LYS A 249 9.38 20.53 -8.67
C LYS A 249 8.26 19.61 -8.17
N GLY A 250 8.18 18.39 -8.70
CA GLY A 250 7.12 17.43 -8.43
C GLY A 250 5.81 17.78 -9.16
N LEU A 251 4.78 17.01 -8.88
CA LEU A 251 3.44 17.22 -9.43
C LEU A 251 2.82 18.57 -9.01
N SER A 252 2.18 19.24 -9.97
CA SER A 252 1.40 20.47 -9.74
C SER A 252 -0.05 20.21 -9.31
N HIS A 253 -0.51 18.97 -9.44
CA HIS A 253 -1.87 18.51 -9.18
C HIS A 253 -1.85 17.09 -8.60
N TYR A 254 -2.99 16.61 -8.12
CA TYR A 254 -3.10 15.19 -7.75
C TYR A 254 -3.19 14.35 -9.03
N PRO A 255 -2.39 13.29 -9.19
CA PRO A 255 -2.27 12.61 -10.47
C PRO A 255 -3.56 11.87 -10.85
N GLU A 256 -3.90 11.90 -12.13
CA GLU A 256 -5.06 11.19 -12.69
C GLU A 256 -4.92 9.67 -12.54
N THR A 257 -3.71 9.16 -12.76
CA THR A 257 -3.33 7.75 -12.55
C THR A 257 -3.10 7.40 -11.07
N ALA A 258 -3.27 8.39 -10.18
CA ALA A 258 -3.33 8.29 -8.72
C ALA A 258 -2.30 7.32 -8.12
N GLY A 259 -2.75 6.17 -7.61
CA GLY A 259 -1.91 5.20 -6.93
C GLY A 259 -0.85 4.55 -7.81
N ALA A 260 -1.13 4.39 -9.11
CA ALA A 260 -0.20 3.75 -10.04
C ALA A 260 1.03 4.65 -10.28
N HIS A 261 0.84 5.97 -10.31
CA HIS A 261 1.91 6.95 -10.42
C HIS A 261 2.92 6.84 -9.27
N PHE A 262 2.43 6.95 -8.03
CA PHE A 262 3.29 6.92 -6.84
C PHE A 262 3.99 5.56 -6.67
N ALA A 263 3.27 4.47 -6.94
CA ALA A 263 3.80 3.12 -6.96
C ALA A 263 4.97 2.97 -7.94
N SER A 264 4.76 3.40 -9.18
CA SER A 264 5.74 3.25 -10.26
C SER A 264 6.95 4.15 -10.02
N ARG A 265 6.73 5.37 -9.55
CA ARG A 265 7.81 6.28 -9.17
C ARG A 265 8.67 5.71 -8.05
N LEU A 266 8.05 5.13 -7.02
CA LEU A 266 8.79 4.54 -5.91
C LEU A 266 9.69 3.39 -6.40
N ALA A 267 9.17 2.50 -7.24
CA ALA A 267 9.95 1.39 -7.79
C ALA A 267 11.13 1.88 -8.67
N VAL A 268 10.89 2.88 -9.52
CA VAL A 268 11.94 3.53 -10.33
C VAL A 268 13.00 4.18 -9.45
N ALA A 269 12.57 4.93 -8.44
CA ALA A 269 13.47 5.64 -7.54
C ALA A 269 14.38 4.66 -6.76
N GLU A 270 13.83 3.54 -6.29
CA GLU A 270 14.64 2.48 -5.66
C GLU A 270 15.73 1.95 -6.60
N TYR A 271 15.40 1.70 -7.86
CA TYR A 271 16.36 1.20 -8.85
C TYR A 271 17.47 2.22 -9.13
N LEU A 272 17.11 3.48 -9.40
CA LEU A 272 18.08 4.54 -9.68
C LEU A 272 18.99 4.82 -8.49
N LEU A 273 18.42 4.83 -7.28
CA LEU A 273 19.18 4.98 -6.04
C LEU A 273 20.16 3.81 -5.86
N ALA A 274 19.72 2.56 -6.08
CA ALA A 274 20.59 1.39 -5.97
C ALA A 274 21.70 1.37 -7.03
N ALA A 275 21.43 1.89 -8.23
CA ALA A 275 22.40 1.99 -9.31
C ALA A 275 23.31 3.23 -9.20
N ASN A 276 23.02 4.17 -8.28
CA ASN A 276 23.71 5.47 -8.14
C ASN A 276 23.75 6.27 -9.46
N VAL A 277 22.62 6.32 -10.17
CA VAL A 277 22.49 7.04 -11.44
C VAL A 277 21.21 7.88 -11.49
N GLN A 278 21.20 8.89 -12.33
CA GLN A 278 20.05 9.73 -12.64
C GLN A 278 19.55 9.44 -14.07
N ALA A 279 18.24 9.54 -14.29
CA ALA A 279 17.65 9.38 -15.62
C ALA A 279 16.33 10.16 -15.73
N GLY A 280 15.94 10.48 -16.95
CA GLY A 280 14.54 10.73 -17.29
C GLY A 280 13.82 9.40 -17.47
N VAL A 281 12.57 9.32 -17.01
CA VAL A 281 11.82 8.07 -16.94
C VAL A 281 10.42 8.23 -17.51
N MET A 282 10.04 7.30 -18.38
CA MET A 282 8.68 7.15 -18.90
C MET A 282 8.18 5.75 -18.59
N VAL A 283 7.06 5.66 -17.89
CA VAL A 283 6.36 4.41 -17.56
C VAL A 283 5.09 4.33 -18.39
N LEU A 284 4.97 3.30 -19.21
CA LEU A 284 3.76 2.98 -19.94
C LEU A 284 3.11 1.77 -19.26
N ARG A 285 1.84 1.89 -18.89
CA ARG A 285 1.06 0.82 -18.28
C ARG A 285 -0.18 0.52 -19.12
N GLU A 286 -0.40 -0.75 -19.43
CA GLU A 286 -1.60 -1.25 -20.10
C GLU A 286 -2.31 -2.24 -19.16
N ILE A 287 -3.55 -1.92 -18.78
CA ILE A 287 -4.42 -2.80 -17.98
C ILE A 287 -5.40 -3.47 -18.94
N ARG A 288 -5.14 -4.74 -19.30
CA ARG A 288 -5.97 -5.48 -20.24
C ARG A 288 -7.22 -6.09 -19.58
N PRO A 289 -8.26 -6.45 -20.36
CA PRO A 289 -9.50 -7.03 -19.82
C PRO A 289 -9.30 -8.34 -19.03
N GLU A 290 -8.20 -9.07 -19.27
CA GLU A 290 -7.86 -10.27 -18.50
C GLU A 290 -7.49 -9.95 -17.04
N TYR A 291 -7.22 -8.68 -16.74
CA TYR A 291 -7.05 -8.15 -15.38
C TYR A 291 -8.42 -8.05 -14.68
N ALA A 292 -9.07 -9.20 -14.45
CA ALA A 292 -10.42 -9.28 -13.90
C ALA A 292 -10.50 -8.85 -12.43
N VAL A 293 -9.36 -8.75 -11.73
CA VAL A 293 -9.31 -8.37 -10.32
C VAL A 293 -8.08 -7.50 -10.06
N PRO A 294 -8.27 -6.24 -9.62
CA PRO A 294 -7.19 -5.38 -9.16
C PRO A 294 -6.55 -5.92 -7.89
N GLY A 295 -5.59 -6.84 -8.04
CA GLY A 295 -4.64 -7.19 -7.01
C GLY A 295 -3.75 -5.96 -6.84
N GLY A 296 -4.07 -5.10 -5.87
CA GLY A 296 -3.34 -3.87 -5.58
C GLY A 296 -1.84 -4.06 -5.81
N CYS A 297 -1.25 -3.12 -6.55
CA CYS A 297 0.10 -3.17 -7.12
C CYS A 297 1.03 -4.11 -6.33
N LEU A 298 1.51 -5.17 -7.02
CA LEU A 298 2.10 -6.40 -6.46
C LEU A 298 3.64 -6.38 -6.43
N ALA A 299 4.27 -6.93 -5.40
CA ALA A 299 5.67 -6.71 -5.00
C ALA A 299 6.80 -7.27 -5.88
N SER A 300 7.98 -6.64 -5.79
CA SER A 300 9.23 -7.01 -6.49
C SER A 300 10.16 -7.90 -5.64
N LYS A 301 10.96 -8.74 -6.30
CA LYS A 301 12.15 -9.39 -5.73
C LYS A 301 13.32 -9.29 -6.73
N ARG A 302 14.35 -8.50 -6.40
CA ARG A 302 15.70 -8.69 -6.93
C ARG A 302 16.67 -8.93 -5.79
N ARG A 303 17.39 -10.05 -5.87
CA ARG A 303 18.44 -10.47 -4.93
C ARG A 303 19.69 -9.65 -5.24
N SER A 304 19.88 -8.51 -4.56
CA SER A 304 21.20 -7.85 -4.53
C SER A 304 22.18 -8.75 -3.79
N GLN A 305 23.40 -8.89 -4.32
CA GLN A 305 24.48 -9.66 -3.69
C GLN A 305 24.92 -9.10 -2.32
N ASN A 306 24.31 -8.02 -1.82
CA ASN A 306 24.54 -7.43 -0.50
C ASN A 306 23.36 -7.54 0.49
N GLY A 307 22.59 -8.64 0.47
CA GLY A 307 21.74 -9.04 1.61
C GLY A 307 20.50 -8.19 1.92
N ALA A 308 20.20 -7.13 1.16
CA ALA A 308 18.96 -6.37 1.30
C ALA A 308 17.77 -7.12 0.69
N LYS A 309 16.79 -7.51 1.52
CA LYS A 309 15.45 -7.90 1.06
C LYS A 309 14.79 -6.68 0.40
N THR A 310 14.15 -6.90 -0.74
CA THR A 310 13.38 -5.90 -1.48
C THR A 310 12.17 -5.46 -0.63
N LYS A 311 11.93 -4.16 -0.49
CA LYS A 311 11.04 -3.57 0.56
C LYS A 311 9.68 -3.11 0.04
N THR A 312 9.47 -3.12 -1.26
CA THR A 312 8.34 -2.49 -1.95
C THR A 312 7.34 -3.49 -2.50
N SER A 313 6.07 -3.13 -2.35
CA SER A 313 4.93 -3.82 -2.94
C SER A 313 4.73 -3.53 -4.42
N HIS A 314 5.56 -2.75 -5.12
CA HIS A 314 5.23 -2.25 -6.45
C HIS A 314 5.96 -3.01 -7.57
N GLY A 315 5.18 -3.56 -8.51
CA GLY A 315 5.56 -4.65 -9.42
C GLY A 315 6.25 -4.21 -10.68
N ILE A 316 7.27 -3.38 -10.56
CA ILE A 316 8.11 -3.04 -11.71
C ILE A 316 9.46 -3.72 -11.51
N HIS A 317 9.77 -4.65 -12.40
CA HIS A 317 11.04 -5.36 -12.40
C HIS A 317 12.06 -4.63 -13.27
N PHE A 318 13.08 -4.07 -12.62
CA PHE A 318 14.31 -3.60 -13.26
C PHE A 318 15.39 -4.68 -13.21
#